data_AF-A0A9W7YIC5-F1
#
_entry.id   AF-A0A9W7YIC5-F1
#
_cell.length_a   1.000
_cell.length_b   1.000
_cell.length_c   1.000
_cell.angle_alpha   90.00
_cell.angle_beta   90.00
_cell.angle_gamma   90.00
#
_symmetry.space_group_name_H-M   'P 1'
#
loop_
_entity.id
_entity.type
_entity.pdbx_description
1 polymer ?
#
loop_
_entity_poly.entity_id
_entity_poly.type
_entity_poly.pdbx_seq_one_letter_code
_entity_poly.pdbx_strand_id
1 'polypeptide(L)'
;MHILSLCDALAFYASWAETVCRQPTDKLQSFEHKQRTIDATVRMEQLLRRVLDVDWLGTHVQDGEDCTELQKLRLLYVPEVVFRLHGVLYETRDFVPQNLARSLEMAQMVAGDGLGIYRELAQKSPMHPNGRLVAFMALMRKSAFELLRVQESASDNRVAPV
;
A
#
# COMPACT_ATOMS: atom_id res chain seq x y z
N MET A 1 22.63 1.95 -0.31
CA MET A 1 21.53 2.93 -0.17
C MET A 1 20.15 2.26 -0.21
N HIS A 2 19.82 1.42 -1.20
CA HIS A 2 18.48 0.80 -1.35
C HIS A 2 18.00 -0.11 -0.21
N ILE A 3 18.89 -0.86 0.43
CA ILE A 3 18.51 -1.72 1.57
C ILE A 3 18.13 -0.87 2.79
N LEU A 4 18.81 0.27 3.00
CA LEU A 4 18.50 1.18 4.11
C LEU A 4 17.10 1.77 3.96
N SER A 5 16.66 2.13 2.75
CA SER A 5 15.29 2.63 2.56
C SER A 5 14.22 1.59 2.87
N LEU A 6 14.48 0.30 2.62
CA LEU A 6 13.59 -0.77 3.07
C LEU A 6 13.58 -0.87 4.60
N CYS A 7 14.75 -0.89 5.23
CA CYS A 7 14.86 -0.97 6.69
C CYS A 7 14.16 0.22 7.37
N ASP A 8 14.33 1.44 6.86
CA ASP A 8 13.67 2.64 7.36
C ASP A 8 12.15 2.54 7.25
N ALA A 9 11.65 2.06 6.10
CA ALA A 9 10.22 1.82 5.91
C ALA A 9 9.68 0.78 6.89
N LEU A 10 10.35 -0.38 7.01
CA LEU A 10 9.91 -1.45 7.90
C LEU A 10 9.97 -1.05 9.38
N ALA A 11 11.02 -0.34 9.79
CA ALA A 11 11.15 0.15 11.16
C ALA A 11 10.06 1.18 11.51
N PHE A 12 9.77 2.10 10.58
CA PHE A 12 8.74 3.11 10.79
C PHE A 12 7.31 2.54 10.76
N TYR A 13 7.09 1.43 10.05
CA TYR A 13 5.77 0.83 9.91
C TYR A 13 5.12 0.46 11.26
N ALA A 14 5.91 -0.05 12.22
CA ALA A 14 5.38 -0.40 13.54
C ALA A 14 4.86 0.84 14.29
N SER A 15 5.63 1.93 14.27
CA SER A 15 5.22 3.20 14.88
C SER A 15 4.04 3.85 14.17
N TRP A 16 3.97 3.73 12.84
CA TRP A 16 2.80 4.15 12.07
C TRP A 16 1.55 3.37 12.49
N ALA A 17 1.63 2.04 12.55
CA ALA A 17 0.51 1.18 12.92
C ALA A 17 0.01 1.48 14.35
N GLU A 18 0.91 1.69 15.30
CA GLU A 18 0.55 2.12 16.66
C GLU A 18 -0.18 3.47 16.65
N THR A 19 0.29 4.42 15.84
CA THR A 19 -0.34 5.74 15.72
C THR A 19 -1.76 5.65 15.18
N VAL A 20 -2.00 4.83 14.15
CA VAL A 20 -3.32 4.65 13.51
C VAL A 20 -4.29 3.89 14.42
N CYS A 21 -3.83 2.87 15.14
CA CYS A 21 -4.68 2.04 15.99
C CYS A 21 -5.08 2.72 17.31
N ARG A 22 -4.37 3.78 17.72
CA ARG A 22 -4.62 4.46 18.99
C ARG A 22 -5.93 5.25 18.96
N GLN A 23 -6.92 4.83 19.74
CA GLN A 23 -8.15 5.59 19.88
C GLN A 23 -7.95 6.84 20.78
N PRO A 24 -8.44 8.03 20.37
CA PRO A 24 -8.38 9.22 21.21
C PRO A 24 -9.38 9.12 22.36
N THR A 25 -9.00 9.60 23.55
CA THR A 25 -9.84 9.54 24.75
C THR A 25 -10.80 10.74 24.86
N ASP A 26 -10.47 11.86 24.21
CA ASP A 26 -11.25 13.12 24.24
C ASP A 26 -11.21 13.87 22.89
N LYS A 27 -12.11 14.84 22.69
CA LYS A 27 -12.26 15.64 21.46
C LYS A 27 -11.00 16.40 21.06
N LEU A 28 -10.30 17.03 22.01
CA LEU A 28 -9.05 17.74 21.70
C LEU A 28 -7.98 16.75 21.20
N GLN A 29 -7.87 15.60 21.87
CA GLN A 29 -6.98 14.52 21.44
C GLN A 29 -7.38 13.92 20.10
N SER A 30 -8.67 13.95 19.73
CA SER A 30 -9.14 13.48 18.43
C SER A 30 -8.63 14.33 17.27
N PHE A 31 -8.58 15.66 17.43
CA PHE A 31 -8.01 16.53 16.39
C PHE A 31 -6.50 16.32 16.25
N GLU A 32 -5.77 16.27 17.37
CA GLU A 32 -4.33 16.01 17.34
C GLU A 32 -4.01 14.62 16.79
N HIS A 33 -4.77 13.60 17.18
CA HIS A 33 -4.62 12.24 16.67
C HIS A 33 -4.89 12.18 15.17
N LYS A 34 -5.92 12.86 14.68
CA LYS A 34 -6.19 12.97 13.24
C LYS A 34 -4.98 13.58 12.52
N GLN A 35 -4.45 14.70 12.99
CA GLN A 35 -3.29 15.34 12.35
C GLN A 35 -2.05 14.43 12.37
N ARG A 36 -1.73 13.82 13.52
CA ARG A 36 -0.61 12.88 13.65
C ARG A 36 -0.76 11.68 12.73
N THR A 37 -1.97 11.17 12.58
CA THR A 37 -2.28 10.05 11.68
C THR A 37 -2.05 10.45 10.23
N ILE A 38 -2.48 11.65 9.82
CA ILE A 38 -2.23 12.18 8.48
C ILE A 38 -0.72 12.29 8.22
N ASP A 39 0.02 12.94 9.12
CA ASP A 39 1.46 13.16 8.96
C ASP A 39 2.25 11.84 8.93
N ALA A 40 1.91 10.90 9.82
CA ALA A 40 2.53 9.58 9.85
C ALA A 40 2.22 8.79 8.58
N THR A 41 1.00 8.89 8.06
CA THR A 41 0.57 8.21 6.82
C THR A 41 1.32 8.74 5.61
N VAL A 42 1.42 10.08 5.48
CA VAL A 42 2.17 10.71 4.38
C VAL A 42 3.63 10.27 4.43
N ARG A 43 4.24 10.24 5.62
CA ARG A 43 5.63 9.77 5.78
C ARG A 43 5.79 8.29 5.44
N MET A 44 4.88 7.44 5.92
CA MET A 44 4.92 6.00 5.66
C MET A 44 4.77 5.72 4.16
N GLU A 45 3.84 6.39 3.50
CA GLU A 45 3.68 6.30 2.05
C GLU A 45 4.96 6.69 1.31
N GLN A 46 5.57 7.82 1.66
CA GLN A 46 6.81 8.27 1.01
C GLN A 46 7.95 7.25 1.16
N LEU A 47 8.08 6.63 2.34
CA LEU A 47 9.07 5.59 2.59
C LEU A 47 8.82 4.35 1.73
N LEU A 48 7.58 3.87 1.63
CA LEU A 48 7.23 2.72 0.80
C LEU A 48 7.39 3.02 -0.69
N ARG A 49 6.93 4.18 -1.16
CA ARG A 49 7.09 4.62 -2.55
C ARG A 49 8.54 4.74 -2.94
N ARG A 50 9.43 5.21 -2.06
CA ARG A 50 10.87 5.25 -2.33
C ARG A 50 11.47 3.87 -2.61
N VAL A 51 10.90 2.81 -2.02
CA VAL A 51 11.30 1.43 -2.29
C VAL A 51 10.74 0.93 -3.62
N LEU A 52 9.59 1.45 -4.09
CA LEU A 52 8.94 1.01 -5.34
C LEU A 52 9.35 1.83 -6.57
N ASP A 53 9.52 3.15 -6.44
CA ASP A 53 9.71 4.08 -7.57
C ASP A 53 11.13 4.08 -8.14
N VAL A 54 12.12 3.69 -7.34
CA VAL A 54 13.48 3.48 -7.82
C VAL A 54 13.59 2.03 -8.24
N ASP A 55 14.21 1.70 -9.37
CA ASP A 55 14.47 0.31 -9.76
C ASP A 55 15.31 -0.39 -8.67
N TRP A 56 14.61 -0.90 -7.66
CA TRP A 56 15.17 -1.16 -6.35
C TRP A 56 16.01 -2.42 -6.44
N LEU A 57 17.33 -2.27 -6.25
CA LEU A 57 18.33 -3.32 -6.50
C LEU A 57 18.59 -3.62 -7.99
N GLY A 58 18.14 -2.77 -8.92
CA GLY A 58 18.63 -2.70 -10.32
C GLY A 58 18.45 -3.98 -11.16
N THR A 59 17.60 -4.90 -10.72
CA THR A 59 17.52 -6.26 -11.25
C THR A 59 16.07 -6.67 -11.42
N HIS A 60 15.52 -6.54 -12.62
CA HIS A 60 14.25 -7.15 -12.92
C HIS A 60 14.37 -8.68 -12.91
N VAL A 61 13.30 -9.37 -12.55
CA VAL A 61 13.20 -10.82 -12.67
C VAL A 61 13.31 -11.15 -14.16
N GLN A 62 14.41 -11.80 -14.54
CA GLN A 62 14.61 -12.36 -15.87
C GLN A 62 14.22 -13.85 -15.83
N ASP A 63 13.60 -14.34 -16.89
CA ASP A 63 13.30 -15.75 -17.05
C ASP A 63 14.63 -16.50 -17.32
N GLY A 64 15.19 -17.15 -16.29
CA GLY A 64 16.47 -17.88 -16.36
C GLY A 64 16.90 -18.51 -15.02
N GLU A 65 17.80 -19.50 -15.08
CA GLU A 65 18.19 -20.35 -13.92
C GLU A 65 19.04 -19.63 -12.85
N ASP A 66 19.70 -18.51 -13.18
CA ASP A 66 20.55 -17.78 -12.24
C ASP A 66 19.82 -16.62 -11.56
N CYS A 67 18.94 -16.96 -10.62
CA CYS A 67 18.30 -16.00 -9.74
C CYS A 67 19.33 -15.43 -8.73
N THR A 68 19.79 -14.21 -8.94
CA THR A 68 20.72 -13.52 -8.05
C THR A 68 20.11 -13.32 -6.65
N GLU A 69 20.94 -13.15 -5.63
CA GLU A 69 20.46 -12.84 -4.27
C GLU A 69 19.59 -11.58 -4.23
N LEU A 70 19.91 -10.58 -5.07
CA LEU A 70 19.13 -9.35 -5.19
C LEU A 70 17.74 -9.60 -5.79
N GLN A 71 17.61 -10.44 -6.81
CA GLN A 71 16.32 -10.84 -7.36
C GLN A 71 15.48 -11.59 -6.32
N LYS A 72 16.09 -12.45 -5.50
CA LYS A 72 15.39 -13.13 -4.39
C LYS A 72 14.86 -12.14 -3.36
N LEU A 73 15.64 -11.11 -3.01
CA LEU A 73 15.19 -10.04 -2.11
C LEU A 73 14.02 -9.26 -2.71
N ARG A 74 14.06 -8.94 -4.00
CA ARG A 74 12.94 -8.27 -4.68
C ARG A 74 11.66 -9.10 -4.68
N LEU A 75 11.77 -10.38 -5.06
CA LEU A 75 10.66 -11.34 -5.04
C LEU A 75 10.04 -11.47 -3.64
N LEU A 76 10.84 -11.32 -2.60
CA LEU A 76 10.36 -11.38 -1.22
C LEU A 76 9.66 -10.08 -0.80
N TYR A 77 10.35 -8.95 -0.96
CA TYR A 77 9.98 -7.68 -0.32
C TYR A 77 9.18 -6.72 -1.19
N VAL A 78 9.31 -6.73 -2.53
CA VAL A 78 8.50 -5.83 -3.36
C VAL A 78 7.00 -6.13 -3.21
N PRO A 79 6.52 -7.38 -3.30
CA PRO A 79 5.12 -7.68 -3.04
C PRO A 79 4.65 -7.24 -1.63
N GLU A 80 5.52 -7.40 -0.63
CA GLU A 80 5.22 -7.02 0.76
C GLU A 80 5.06 -5.50 0.89
N VAL A 81 5.94 -4.72 0.26
CA VAL A 81 5.88 -3.26 0.24
C VAL A 81 4.63 -2.78 -0.50
N VAL A 82 4.26 -3.43 -1.61
CA VAL A 82 3.01 -3.14 -2.34
C VAL A 82 1.80 -3.37 -1.43
N PHE A 83 1.74 -4.50 -0.73
CA PHE A 83 0.63 -4.78 0.18
C PHE A 83 0.55 -3.81 1.35
N ARG A 84 1.70 -3.45 1.94
CA ARG A 84 1.77 -2.44 2.99
C ARG A 84 1.32 -1.07 2.51
N LEU A 85 1.70 -0.67 1.30
CA LEU A 85 1.29 0.61 0.74
C LEU A 85 -0.22 0.65 0.52
N HIS A 86 -0.81 -0.43 -0.01
CA HIS A 86 -2.26 -0.55 -0.10
C HIS A 86 -2.93 -0.44 1.27
N GLY A 87 -2.43 -1.19 2.26
CA GLY A 87 -2.94 -1.16 3.63
C GLY A 87 -2.91 0.25 4.23
N VAL A 88 -1.76 0.94 4.13
CA VAL A 88 -1.59 2.31 4.61
C VAL A 88 -2.62 3.25 3.99
N LEU A 89 -2.81 3.20 2.67
CA LEU A 89 -3.78 4.05 1.98
C LEU A 89 -5.24 3.68 2.35
N TYR A 90 -5.55 2.39 2.36
CA TYR A 90 -6.90 1.91 2.63
C TYR A 90 -7.35 2.16 4.08
N GLU A 91 -6.49 1.87 5.06
CA GLU A 91 -6.81 2.01 6.48
C GLU A 91 -6.96 3.47 6.90
N THR A 92 -6.27 4.37 6.22
CA THR A 92 -6.28 5.81 6.56
C THR A 92 -7.29 6.62 5.76
N ARG A 93 -8.11 5.97 4.92
CA ARG A 93 -9.11 6.62 4.07
C ARG A 93 -10.11 7.51 4.82
N ASP A 94 -10.44 7.15 6.06
CA ASP A 94 -11.38 7.92 6.88
C ASP A 94 -10.74 9.22 7.42
N PHE A 95 -9.40 9.24 7.51
CA PHE A 95 -8.62 10.43 7.89
C PHE A 95 -8.22 11.27 6.68
N VAL A 96 -7.90 10.61 5.56
CA VAL A 96 -7.50 11.20 4.27
C VAL A 96 -8.34 10.58 3.14
N PRO A 97 -9.51 11.16 2.80
CA PRO A 97 -10.44 10.57 1.83
C PRO A 97 -9.83 10.25 0.47
N GLN A 98 -8.85 11.04 0.02
CA GLN A 98 -8.15 10.83 -1.25
C GLN A 98 -7.38 9.50 -1.28
N ASN A 99 -7.00 8.95 -0.13
CA ASN A 99 -6.24 7.70 -0.08
C ASN A 99 -7.04 6.51 -0.60
N LEU A 100 -8.37 6.54 -0.55
CA LEU A 100 -9.18 5.47 -1.14
C LEU A 100 -9.00 5.39 -2.66
N ALA A 101 -9.08 6.53 -3.36
CA ALA A 101 -8.83 6.60 -4.79
C ALA A 101 -7.38 6.19 -5.12
N ARG A 102 -6.41 6.71 -4.35
CA ARG A 102 -4.98 6.38 -4.53
C ARG A 102 -4.67 4.91 -4.29
N SER A 103 -5.43 4.23 -3.43
CA SER A 103 -5.30 2.79 -3.22
C SER A 103 -5.69 1.97 -4.46
N LEU A 104 -6.56 2.50 -5.32
CA LEU A 104 -6.93 1.89 -6.61
C LEU A 104 -5.92 2.25 -7.72
N GLU A 105 -5.37 3.46 -7.70
CA GLU A 105 -4.32 3.88 -8.64
C GLU A 105 -3.07 2.99 -8.57
N MET A 106 -2.86 2.28 -7.45
CA MET A 106 -1.82 1.26 -7.32
C MET A 106 -1.87 0.19 -8.42
N ALA A 107 -3.05 -0.11 -8.99
CA ALA A 107 -3.16 -1.05 -10.10
C ALA A 107 -2.33 -0.61 -11.32
N GLN A 108 -2.29 0.70 -11.59
CA GLN A 108 -1.48 1.26 -12.68
C GLN A 108 0.01 1.13 -12.40
N MET A 109 0.43 1.41 -11.15
CA MET A 109 1.82 1.25 -10.71
C MET A 109 2.28 -0.21 -10.82
N VAL A 110 1.45 -1.16 -10.38
CA VAL A 110 1.77 -2.60 -10.45
C VAL A 110 1.84 -3.09 -11.89
N ALA A 111 0.90 -2.66 -12.74
CA ALA A 111 0.84 -3.06 -14.15
C ALA A 111 1.87 -2.37 -15.03
N GLY A 112 2.53 -1.31 -14.54
CA GLY A 112 3.55 -0.59 -15.28
C GLY A 112 4.77 -1.46 -15.57
N ASP A 113 5.16 -1.54 -16.85
CA ASP A 113 6.31 -2.36 -17.28
C ASP A 113 7.65 -1.86 -16.73
N GLY A 114 7.76 -0.57 -16.41
CA GLY A 114 9.02 0.07 -16.02
C GLY A 114 9.65 -0.44 -14.72
N LEU A 115 8.85 -0.99 -13.79
CA LEU A 115 9.34 -1.44 -12.48
C LEU A 115 9.33 -2.96 -12.31
N GLY A 116 8.67 -3.69 -13.22
CA GLY A 116 8.58 -5.16 -13.18
C GLY A 116 7.76 -5.72 -12.01
N ILE A 117 7.03 -4.89 -11.25
CA ILE A 117 6.28 -5.29 -10.04
C ILE A 117 5.25 -6.38 -10.34
N TYR A 118 4.57 -6.29 -11.47
CA TYR A 118 3.64 -7.33 -11.93
C TYR A 118 4.29 -8.71 -11.97
N ARG A 119 5.52 -8.82 -12.49
CA ARG A 119 6.23 -10.10 -12.62
C ARG A 119 6.56 -10.69 -11.25
N GLU A 120 6.97 -9.84 -10.31
CA GLU A 120 7.26 -10.25 -8.93
C GLU A 120 6.00 -10.72 -8.20
N LEU A 121 4.84 -10.10 -8.47
CA LEU A 121 3.56 -10.55 -7.94
C LEU A 121 3.04 -11.81 -8.66
N ALA A 122 3.34 -12.00 -9.93
CA ALA A 122 2.93 -13.19 -10.69
C ALA A 122 3.80 -14.41 -10.36
N GLN A 123 5.02 -14.21 -9.85
CA GLN A 123 5.96 -15.27 -9.54
C GLN A 123 5.38 -16.26 -8.52
N LYS A 124 5.38 -17.54 -8.89
CA LYS A 124 4.97 -18.64 -8.01
C LYS A 124 6.09 -18.98 -7.04
N SER A 125 5.72 -19.33 -5.82
CA SER A 125 6.63 -19.84 -4.80
C SER A 125 5.97 -20.94 -3.98
N PRO A 126 6.73 -21.73 -3.19
CA PRO A 126 6.15 -22.75 -2.31
C PRO A 126 5.07 -22.19 -1.36
N MET A 127 5.22 -20.94 -0.91
CA MET A 127 4.25 -20.27 -0.05
C MET A 127 3.07 -19.65 -0.84
N HIS A 128 3.27 -19.35 -2.12
CA HIS A 128 2.29 -18.71 -3.00
C HIS A 128 2.24 -19.44 -4.35
N PRO A 129 1.58 -20.61 -4.44
CA PRO A 129 1.58 -21.45 -5.63
C PRO A 129 0.88 -20.80 -6.84
N ASN A 130 -0.01 -19.83 -6.59
CA ASN A 130 -0.71 -19.06 -7.61
C ASN A 130 -0.13 -17.64 -7.78
N GLY A 131 1.07 -17.39 -7.22
CA GLY A 131 1.60 -16.05 -7.05
C GLY A 131 0.80 -15.22 -6.05
N ARG A 132 1.15 -13.94 -5.98
CA ARG A 132 0.58 -12.93 -5.07
C ARG A 132 -0.37 -11.97 -5.78
N LEU A 133 -0.43 -12.00 -7.11
CA LEU A 133 -1.30 -11.12 -7.91
C LEU A 133 -2.79 -11.29 -7.56
N VAL A 134 -3.25 -12.53 -7.29
CA VAL A 134 -4.65 -12.77 -6.89
C VAL A 134 -4.98 -12.06 -5.56
N ALA A 135 -4.06 -12.09 -4.60
CA ALA A 135 -4.21 -11.38 -3.34
C ALA A 135 -4.23 -9.86 -3.55
N PHE A 136 -3.35 -9.34 -4.41
CA PHE A 136 -3.37 -7.93 -4.81
C PHE A 136 -4.72 -7.51 -5.41
N MET A 137 -5.27 -8.29 -6.33
CA MET A 137 -6.57 -8.00 -6.95
C MET A 137 -7.72 -8.05 -5.94
N ALA A 138 -7.64 -8.92 -4.92
CA ALA A 138 -8.61 -8.93 -3.83
C ALA A 138 -8.58 -7.63 -3.01
N LEU A 139 -7.39 -7.04 -2.80
CA LEU A 139 -7.23 -5.74 -2.17
C LEU A 139 -7.82 -4.60 -3.02
N MET A 140 -7.56 -4.60 -4.34
CA MET A 140 -8.16 -3.62 -5.26
C MET A 140 -9.69 -3.70 -5.24
N ARG A 141 -10.23 -4.92 -5.26
CA ARG A 141 -11.67 -5.16 -5.16
C ARG A 141 -12.24 -4.61 -3.85
N LYS A 142 -11.53 -4.77 -2.72
CA LYS A 142 -11.94 -4.21 -1.42
C LYS A 142 -12.04 -2.68 -1.47
N SER A 143 -11.02 -2.01 -2.01
CA SER A 143 -11.04 -0.55 -2.23
C SER A 143 -12.18 -0.11 -3.14
N ALA A 144 -12.43 -0.84 -4.23
CA ALA A 144 -13.49 -0.52 -5.18
C ALA A 144 -14.89 -0.60 -4.55
N PHE A 145 -15.16 -1.65 -3.78
CA PHE A 145 -16.44 -1.78 -3.06
C PHE A 145 -16.66 -0.65 -2.06
N GLU A 146 -15.63 -0.30 -1.31
CA GLU A 146 -15.73 0.78 -0.35
C GLU A 146 -15.98 2.14 -1.03
N LEU A 147 -15.37 2.37 -2.20
CA LEU A 147 -15.60 3.59 -2.97
C LEU A 147 -17.06 3.69 -3.44
N LEU A 148 -17.64 2.58 -3.91
CA LEU A 148 -19.06 2.52 -4.29
C LEU A 148 -19.97 2.80 -3.08
N ARG A 149 -19.67 2.22 -1.93
CA ARG A 149 -20.42 2.45 -0.68
C ARG A 149 -20.42 3.93 -0.26
N VAL A 150 -19.27 4.61 -0.40
CA VAL A 150 -19.14 6.05 -0.13
C VAL A 150 -19.95 6.87 -1.14
N GLN A 151 -19.99 6.47 -2.41
CA GLN A 151 -20.80 7.14 -3.43
C GLN A 151 -22.30 7.00 -3.18
N GLU A 152 -22.77 5.80 -2.83
CA GLU A 152 -24.18 5.52 -2.50
C GLU A 152 -24.67 6.36 -1.30
N SER A 153 -23.90 6.38 -0.21
CA SER A 153 -24.23 7.21 0.95
C SER A 153 -24.22 8.71 0.65
N ALA A 154 -23.36 9.18 -0.27
CA ALA A 154 -23.35 10.56 -0.71
C ALA A 154 -24.53 10.91 -1.64
N SER A 155 -25.06 9.96 -2.40
CA SER A 155 -26.27 10.16 -3.21
C SER A 155 -27.54 10.18 -2.36
N ASP A 156 -27.67 9.30 -1.37
CA ASP A 156 -28.86 9.24 -0.49
C ASP A 156 -29.02 10.53 0.32
N ASN A 157 -27.91 11.12 0.78
CA ASN A 157 -27.94 12.38 1.53
C ASN A 157 -28.36 13.61 0.69
N ARG A 158 -28.44 13.49 -0.65
CA ARG A 158 -28.94 14.56 -1.53
C ARG A 158 -30.44 14.48 -1.80
N VAL A 159 -31.09 13.37 -1.42
CA VAL A 159 -32.51 13.11 -1.76
C VAL A 159 -33.44 13.45 -0.59
N ALA A 160 -32.96 13.87 0.57
CA ALA A 160 -33.81 14.35 1.66
C ALA A 160 -34.24 15.82 1.42
N PRO A 161 -35.49 16.11 1.04
CA PRO A 161 -36.02 17.46 1.09
C PRO A 161 -36.52 17.76 2.51
N VAL A 162 -36.37 19.03 2.90
CA VAL A 162 -37.00 19.64 4.09
C VAL A 162 -38.52 19.51 4.03
#